data_AF-E9BC00-F1
#
_entry.id   AF-E9BC00-F1
#
_cell.length_a   1.000
_cell.length_b   1.000
_cell.length_c   1.000
_cell.angle_alpha   90.00
_cell.angle_beta   90.00
_cell.angle_gamma   90.00
#
_symmetry.space_group_name_H-M   'P 1'
#
loop_
_entity.id
_entity.type
_entity.pdbx_description
1 polymer ?
#
loop_
_entity_poly.entity_id
_entity_poly.type
_entity_poly.pdbx_seq_one_letter_code
_entity_poly.pdbx_strand_id
1 'polypeptide(L)'
;MATKGAKAQYSVAPFRDSKLTFILKDSLGGNSKTFMIATVSPSALNYEETLSTLRYASRARDIVNVAQVNEDPRARRIRELEEQMEDMRQAMAGGDPAYVSELKKKLALLESEAQKRAADLQALEREREHNQVQERLLRATEAEKSELESRAAALQEEMAATRRQADEMQALNLRLKE
;
A
#
# COMPACT_ATOMS: atom_id res chain seq x y z
N MET A 1 45.09 27.56 20.08
CA MET A 1 44.96 26.58 18.99
C MET A 1 44.56 25.24 19.59
N ALA A 2 43.84 24.39 18.83
CA ALA A 2 43.21 23.10 19.19
C ALA A 2 41.76 23.24 19.70
N THR A 3 40.73 22.60 19.14
CA THR A 3 40.57 21.74 17.94
C THR A 3 39.11 21.89 17.49
N LYS A 4 38.89 22.19 16.21
CA LYS A 4 37.55 22.19 15.61
C LYS A 4 36.92 20.81 15.79
N GLY A 5 35.75 20.75 16.43
CA GLY A 5 34.99 19.53 16.63
C GLY A 5 34.76 18.79 15.31
N ALA A 6 35.11 17.51 15.30
CA ALA A 6 34.85 16.62 14.19
C ALA A 6 33.34 16.62 13.89
N LYS A 7 32.97 16.89 12.64
CA LYS A 7 31.59 16.70 12.19
C LYS A 7 31.29 15.22 12.35
N ALA A 8 30.35 14.88 13.25
CA ALA A 8 29.84 13.54 13.40
C ALA A 8 29.36 13.06 12.02
N GLN A 9 30.09 12.11 11.45
CA GLN A 9 29.67 11.40 10.26
C GLN A 9 28.39 10.67 10.66
N TYR A 10 27.23 11.16 10.20
CA TYR A 10 25.96 10.49 10.45
C TYR A 10 26.05 9.09 9.85
N SER A 11 26.32 8.10 10.69
CA SER A 11 26.26 6.69 10.33
C SER A 11 24.85 6.44 9.83
N VAL A 12 24.71 5.93 8.61
CA VAL A 12 23.42 5.54 8.05
C VAL A 12 22.73 4.63 9.06
N ALA A 13 21.55 5.02 9.53
CA ALA A 13 20.81 4.23 10.50
C ALA A 13 20.48 2.84 9.89
N PRO A 14 20.68 1.75 10.63
CA PRO A 14 20.64 0.39 10.10
C PRO A 14 19.21 -0.14 9.95
N PHE A 15 18.39 0.51 9.11
CA PHE A 15 17.01 0.09 8.90
C PHE A 15 16.88 -1.29 8.25
N ARG A 16 17.93 -1.79 7.59
CA ARG A 16 17.95 -3.07 6.87
C ARG A 16 18.29 -4.28 7.74
N ASP A 17 18.71 -4.07 8.99
CA ASP A 17 19.11 -5.17 9.88
C ASP A 17 17.91 -6.01 10.32
N SER A 18 16.69 -5.44 10.29
CA SER A 18 15.46 -6.19 10.54
C SER A 18 14.34 -5.77 9.58
N LYS A 19 13.42 -6.70 9.30
CA LYS A 19 12.21 -6.41 8.51
C LYS A 19 11.35 -5.34 9.19
N LEU A 20 11.29 -5.34 10.53
CA LEU A 20 10.51 -4.37 11.30
C LEU A 20 11.03 -2.96 11.10
N THR A 21 12.33 -2.73 11.29
CA THR A 21 12.95 -1.41 11.10
C THR A 21 12.93 -0.97 9.63
N PHE A 22 12.90 -1.92 8.70
CA PHE A 22 12.79 -1.61 7.27
C PHE A 22 11.42 -1.04 6.93
N ILE A 23 10.34 -1.66 7.44
CA ILE A 23 8.97 -1.18 7.25
C ILE A 23 8.75 0.15 7.99
N LEU A 24 9.36 0.31 9.17
CA LEU A 24 9.24 1.54 9.98
C LEU A 24 10.20 2.65 9.59
N LYS A 25 10.97 2.50 8.51
CA LYS A 25 11.95 3.49 8.06
C LYS A 25 11.35 4.90 7.91
N ASP A 26 10.16 4.99 7.31
CA ASP A 26 9.48 6.28 7.13
C ASP A 26 8.94 6.86 8.45
N SER A 27 8.67 6.01 9.43
CA SER A 27 8.21 6.41 10.76
C SER A 27 9.34 6.90 11.67
N LEU A 28 10.60 6.59 11.36
CA LEU A 28 11.76 6.89 12.20
C LEU A 28 12.73 7.83 11.46
N GLY A 29 12.27 9.03 11.13
CA GLY A 29 13.04 10.07 10.44
C GLY A 29 12.63 10.31 8.98
N GLY A 30 11.45 9.85 8.56
CA GLY A 30 10.94 10.01 7.20
C GLY A 30 9.62 10.79 7.11
N ASN A 31 8.81 10.45 6.10
CA ASN A 31 7.53 11.10 5.84
C ASN A 31 6.38 10.41 6.60
N SER A 32 6.30 10.66 7.91
CA SER A 32 5.21 10.12 8.74
C SER A 32 4.98 10.95 10.00
N LYS A 33 3.72 11.05 10.42
CA LYS A 33 3.36 11.56 11.75
C LYS A 33 3.34 10.38 12.72
N THR A 34 4.42 10.22 13.48
CA THR A 34 4.63 9.03 14.31
C THR A 34 4.43 9.33 15.79
N PHE A 35 3.71 8.43 16.47
CA PHE A 35 3.50 8.47 17.91
C PHE A 35 4.01 7.17 18.52
N MET A 36 4.76 7.28 19.62
CA MET A 36 5.22 6.13 20.39
C MET A 36 4.47 6.09 21.73
N ILE A 37 3.85 4.95 22.04
CA ILE A 37 3.22 4.71 23.35
C ILE A 37 4.12 3.75 24.13
N ALA A 38 4.67 4.23 25.24
CA ALA A 38 5.47 3.42 26.15
C ALA A 38 4.56 2.84 27.26
N THR A 39 4.30 1.54 27.21
CA THR A 39 3.54 0.82 28.23
C THR A 39 4.48 0.31 29.32
N VAL A 40 4.30 0.76 30.56
CA VAL A 40 5.16 0.41 31.69
C VAL A 40 4.35 -0.15 32.86
N SER A 41 4.99 -1.00 33.67
CA SER A 41 4.38 -1.53 34.89
C SER A 41 4.77 -0.68 36.10
N PRO A 42 3.82 -0.34 37.00
CA PRO A 42 4.13 0.40 38.22
C PRO A 42 4.78 -0.46 39.31
N SER A 43 4.95 -1.78 39.10
CA SER A 43 5.54 -2.69 40.08
C SER A 43 7.04 -2.46 40.25
N ALA A 44 7.51 -2.44 41.49
CA ALA A 44 8.94 -2.33 41.81
C ALA A 44 9.78 -3.51 41.28
N LEU A 45 9.15 -4.68 41.08
CA LEU A 45 9.82 -5.85 40.48
C LEU A 45 10.25 -5.59 39.03
N ASN A 46 9.57 -4.69 38.33
CA ASN A 46 9.82 -4.37 36.93
C ASN A 46 10.62 -3.06 36.77
N TYR A 47 11.29 -2.59 37.83
CA TYR A 47 11.98 -1.30 37.83
C TYR A 47 12.98 -1.15 36.67
N GLU A 48 13.83 -2.15 36.45
CA GLU A 48 14.85 -2.13 35.40
C GLU A 48 14.26 -2.08 33.98
N GLU A 49 13.20 -2.86 33.72
CA GLU A 49 12.52 -2.88 32.42
C GLU A 49 11.73 -1.59 32.16
N THR A 50 11.06 -1.07 33.20
CA THR A 50 10.38 0.23 33.15
C THR A 50 11.39 1.34 32.86
N LEU A 51 12.55 1.35 33.52
CA LEU A 51 13.60 2.33 33.27
C LEU A 51 14.15 2.24 31.84
N SER A 52 14.39 1.02 31.35
CA SER A 52 14.89 0.77 29.99
C SER A 52 13.89 1.25 28.93
N THR A 53 12.60 0.98 29.14
CA THR A 53 11.51 1.42 28.27
C THR A 53 11.41 2.95 28.23
N LEU A 54 11.46 3.63 29.39
CA LEU A 54 11.41 5.08 29.47
C LEU A 54 12.63 5.74 28.83
N ARG A 55 13.83 5.16 29.01
CA ARG A 55 15.05 5.63 28.34
C ARG A 55 14.97 5.50 26.82
N TYR A 56 14.38 4.40 26.33
CA TYR A 56 14.14 4.23 24.90
C TYR A 56 13.14 5.27 24.38
N ALA A 57 12.00 5.44 25.07
CA ALA A 57 11.00 6.44 24.70
C ALA A 57 11.56 7.87 24.70
N SER A 58 12.41 8.21 25.66
CA SER A 58 13.10 9.50 25.71
C SER A 58 13.97 9.74 24.47
N ARG A 59 14.73 8.74 24.02
CA ARG A 59 15.52 8.83 22.78
C ARG A 59 14.63 8.89 21.53
N ALA A 60 13.55 8.12 21.51
CA ALA A 60 12.62 8.09 20.37
C ALA A 60 11.91 9.43 20.17
N ARG A 61 11.64 10.17 21.25
CA ARG A 61 11.08 11.53 21.21
C ARG A 61 11.97 12.51 20.44
N ASP A 62 13.29 12.34 20.51
CA ASP A 62 14.24 13.25 19.89
C ASP A 62 14.38 13.02 18.36
N ILE A 63 13.71 12.00 17.82
CA ILE A 63 13.65 11.73 16.38
C ILE A 63 12.72 12.74 15.71
N VAL A 64 13.24 13.47 14.72
CA VAL A 64 12.48 14.48 13.96
C VAL A 64 12.02 13.89 12.63
N ASN A 65 10.70 13.83 12.42
CA ASN A 65 10.10 13.47 11.15
C ASN A 65 9.67 14.72 10.37
N VAL A 66 9.79 14.66 9.04
CA VAL A 66 9.31 15.71 8.13
C VAL A 66 8.14 15.16 7.35
N ALA A 67 6.94 15.29 7.92
CA ALA A 67 5.72 14.82 7.30
C ALA A 67 5.24 15.79 6.20
N GLN A 68 5.10 15.27 4.98
CA GLN A 68 4.57 15.94 3.81
C GLN A 68 3.29 15.23 3.33
N VAL A 69 2.33 16.00 2.86
CA VAL A 69 1.11 15.43 2.27
C VAL A 69 1.49 14.72 0.97
N ASN A 70 1.21 13.42 0.92
CA ASN A 70 1.43 12.60 -0.26
C ASN A 70 0.32 12.90 -1.28
N GLU A 71 0.52 13.94 -2.08
CA GLU A 71 -0.34 14.26 -3.22
C GLU A 71 0.19 13.58 -4.48
N ASP A 72 -0.70 13.06 -5.32
CA ASP A 72 -0.34 12.58 -6.64
C ASP A 72 0.25 13.75 -7.46
N PRO A 73 1.43 13.60 -8.10
CA PRO A 73 2.02 14.64 -8.95
C PRO A 73 1.05 15.18 -10.00
N ARG A 74 0.14 14.33 -10.52
CA ARG A 74 -0.88 14.73 -11.50
C ARG A 74 -1.97 15.57 -10.84
N ALA A 75 -2.45 15.19 -9.66
CA ALA A 75 -3.45 15.93 -8.90
C ALA A 75 -2.92 17.30 -8.43
N ARG A 76 -1.67 17.35 -7.96
CA ARG A 76 -0.98 18.62 -7.64
C ARG A 76 -0.95 19.54 -8.85
N ARG A 77 -0.57 18.99 -10.01
CA ARG A 77 -0.47 19.77 -11.24
C ARG A 77 -1.82 20.30 -11.73
N ILE A 78 -2.89 19.53 -11.56
CA ILE A 78 -4.26 20.00 -11.86
C ILE A 78 -4.60 21.18 -10.95
N ARG A 79 -4.37 21.08 -9.64
CA ARG A 79 -4.62 22.18 -8.69
C ARG A 79 -3.82 23.45 -9.04
N GLU A 80 -2.54 23.32 -9.37
CA GLU A 80 -1.71 24.45 -9.81
C GLU A 80 -2.26 25.11 -11.07
N LEU A 81 -2.75 24.32 -12.04
CA LEU A 81 -3.32 24.84 -13.27
C LEU A 81 -4.66 25.55 -13.02
N GLU A 82 -5.51 24.99 -12.15
CA GLU A 82 -6.78 25.60 -11.75
C GLU A 82 -6.57 26.94 -11.02
N GLU A 83 -5.59 27.01 -10.14
CA GLU A 83 -5.22 28.24 -9.43
C GLU A 83 -4.69 29.31 -10.40
N GLN A 84 -3.80 28.95 -11.32
CA GLN A 84 -3.32 29.85 -12.37
C GLN A 84 -4.43 30.37 -13.28
N MET A 85 -5.42 29.52 -13.59
CA MET A 85 -6.58 29.93 -14.37
C MET A 85 -7.45 30.94 -13.62
N GLU A 86 -7.63 30.77 -12.30
CA GLU A 86 -8.41 31.68 -11.49
C GLU A 86 -7.71 33.05 -11.35
N ASP A 87 -6.40 33.05 -11.13
CA ASP A 87 -5.58 34.27 -11.12
C ASP A 87 -5.66 35.02 -12.46
N MET A 88 -5.57 34.28 -13.58
CA MET A 88 -5.73 34.87 -14.91
C MET A 88 -7.14 35.44 -15.12
N ARG A 89 -8.20 34.74 -14.67
CA ARG A 89 -9.58 35.23 -14.75
C ARG A 89 -9.79 36.51 -13.94
N GLN A 90 -9.13 36.64 -12.79
CA GLN A 90 -9.17 37.88 -12.00
C GLN A 90 -8.40 39.02 -12.67
N ALA A 91 -7.21 38.75 -13.24
CA ALA A 91 -6.43 39.75 -13.98
C ALA A 91 -7.16 40.28 -15.24
N MET A 92 -8.08 39.50 -15.78
CA MET A 92 -8.93 39.85 -16.93
C MET A 92 -10.06 40.82 -16.61
N ALA A 93 -10.43 40.98 -15.33
CA ALA A 93 -11.54 41.82 -14.90
C ALA A 93 -11.25 43.34 -14.98
N GLY A 94 -10.02 43.75 -15.33
CA GLY A 94 -9.64 45.16 -15.46
C GLY A 94 -8.56 45.47 -16.51
N GLY A 95 -8.27 44.54 -17.42
CA GLY A 95 -7.17 44.65 -18.40
C GLY A 95 -7.59 45.14 -19.79
N ASP A 96 -6.61 45.64 -20.55
CA ASP A 96 -6.77 46.16 -21.91
C ASP A 96 -7.37 45.09 -22.87
N PRO A 97 -8.34 45.40 -23.77
CA PRO A 97 -9.10 44.40 -24.53
C PRO A 97 -8.25 43.46 -25.39
N ALA A 98 -7.10 43.94 -25.88
CA ALA A 98 -6.15 43.15 -26.65
C ALA A 98 -5.42 42.11 -25.78
N TYR A 99 -5.00 42.50 -24.58
CA TYR A 99 -4.38 41.61 -23.59
C TYR A 99 -5.39 40.57 -23.08
N VAL A 100 -6.66 40.98 -22.91
CA VAL A 100 -7.76 40.11 -22.52
C VAL A 100 -8.06 39.03 -23.58
N SER A 101 -7.94 39.37 -24.86
CA SER A 101 -8.11 38.40 -25.96
C SER A 101 -7.01 37.33 -25.97
N GLU A 102 -5.76 37.73 -25.70
CA GLU A 102 -4.63 36.80 -25.65
C GLU A 102 -4.70 35.86 -24.43
N LEU A 103 -5.09 36.39 -23.27
CA LEU A 103 -5.30 35.58 -22.06
C LEU A 103 -6.45 34.58 -22.24
N LYS A 104 -7.55 34.93 -22.91
CA LYS A 104 -8.64 33.96 -23.24
C LYS A 104 -8.13 32.76 -24.03
N LYS A 105 -7.23 32.98 -25.00
CA LYS A 105 -6.65 31.89 -25.80
C LYS A 105 -5.76 30.98 -24.96
N LYS A 106 -4.93 31.56 -24.08
CA LYS A 106 -4.09 30.79 -23.14
C LYS A 106 -4.93 30.00 -22.15
N LEU A 107 -6.00 30.59 -21.62
CA LEU A 107 -6.93 29.93 -20.71
C LEU A 107 -7.61 28.71 -21.37
N ALA A 108 -8.10 28.86 -22.59
CA ALA A 108 -8.73 27.76 -23.33
C ALA A 108 -7.75 26.59 -23.61
N LEU A 109 -6.47 26.90 -23.87
CA LEU A 109 -5.44 25.89 -24.04
C LEU A 109 -5.17 25.12 -22.74
N LEU A 110 -5.03 25.85 -21.62
CA LEU A 110 -4.82 25.30 -20.29
C LEU A 110 -6.01 24.46 -19.82
N GLU A 111 -7.24 24.91 -20.09
CA GLU A 111 -8.48 24.16 -19.83
C GLU A 111 -8.50 22.82 -20.59
N SER A 112 -8.14 22.85 -21.88
CA SER A 112 -8.05 21.62 -22.68
C SER A 112 -6.99 20.65 -22.14
N GLU A 113 -5.85 21.18 -21.71
CA GLU A 113 -4.77 20.36 -21.16
C GLU A 113 -5.15 19.76 -19.79
N ALA A 114 -5.78 20.54 -18.93
CA ALA A 114 -6.29 20.08 -17.63
C ALA A 114 -7.36 18.98 -17.83
N GLN A 115 -8.30 19.19 -18.75
CA GLN A 115 -9.35 18.21 -19.06
C GLN A 115 -8.77 16.89 -19.59
N LYS A 116 -7.80 16.94 -20.51
CA LYS A 116 -7.13 15.72 -21.01
C LYS A 116 -6.46 14.95 -19.88
N ARG A 117 -5.71 15.64 -19.02
CA ARG A 117 -5.02 15.01 -17.87
C ARG A 117 -5.99 14.42 -16.85
N ALA A 118 -7.13 15.08 -16.61
CA ALA A 118 -8.19 14.54 -15.76
C ALA A 118 -8.82 13.29 -16.38
N ALA A 119 -9.07 13.27 -17.69
CA ALA A 119 -9.59 12.10 -18.39
C ALA A 119 -8.60 10.93 -18.36
N ASP A 120 -7.31 11.19 -18.54
CA ASP A 120 -6.25 10.17 -18.46
C ASP A 120 -6.14 9.55 -17.06
N LEU A 121 -6.30 10.36 -16.00
CA LEU A 121 -6.37 9.87 -14.62
C LEU A 121 -7.57 8.95 -14.41
N GLN A 122 -8.76 9.36 -14.84
CA GLN A 122 -9.97 8.55 -14.72
C GLN A 122 -9.89 7.25 -15.52
N ALA A 123 -9.26 7.26 -16.70
CA ALA A 123 -9.03 6.05 -17.48
C ALA A 123 -8.12 5.06 -16.75
N LEU A 124 -7.03 5.54 -16.16
CA LEU A 124 -6.09 4.71 -15.40
C LEU A 124 -6.72 4.14 -14.13
N GLU A 125 -7.56 4.92 -13.43
CA GLU A 125 -8.31 4.44 -12.26
C GLU A 125 -9.26 3.31 -12.62
N ARG A 126 -10.04 3.48 -13.70
CA ARG A 126 -10.94 2.43 -14.21
C ARG A 126 -10.19 1.17 -14.62
N GLU A 127 -9.02 1.32 -15.24
CA GLU A 127 -8.17 0.19 -15.61
C GLU A 127 -7.65 -0.56 -14.37
N ARG A 128 -7.22 0.15 -13.33
CA ARG A 128 -6.81 -0.47 -12.05
C ARG A 128 -7.96 -1.21 -11.38
N GLU A 129 -9.15 -0.61 -11.34
CA GLU A 129 -10.35 -1.26 -10.79
C GLU A 129 -10.70 -2.52 -11.57
N HIS A 130 -10.67 -2.45 -12.91
CA HIS A 130 -10.89 -3.60 -13.78
C HIS A 130 -9.90 -4.74 -13.49
N ASN A 131 -8.60 -4.42 -13.45
CA ASN A 131 -7.55 -5.39 -13.18
C ASN A 131 -7.69 -6.01 -11.78
N GLN A 132 -8.05 -5.22 -10.77
CA GLN A 132 -8.29 -5.75 -9.41
C GLN A 132 -9.49 -6.70 -9.36
N VAL A 133 -10.58 -6.37 -10.05
CA VAL A 133 -11.76 -7.24 -10.13
C VAL A 133 -11.40 -8.54 -10.86
N GLN A 134 -10.66 -8.44 -11.97
CA GLN A 134 -10.22 -9.60 -12.73
C GLN A 134 -9.31 -10.52 -11.89
N GLU A 135 -8.36 -9.96 -11.16
CA GLU A 135 -7.47 -10.74 -10.28
C GLU A 135 -8.24 -11.44 -9.16
N ARG A 136 -9.23 -10.76 -8.55
CA ARG A 136 -10.09 -11.37 -7.52
C ARG A 136 -10.91 -12.53 -8.09
N LEU A 137 -11.46 -12.37 -9.28
CA LEU A 137 -12.22 -13.42 -9.94
C LEU A 137 -11.34 -14.63 -10.26
N LEU A 138 -10.14 -14.40 -10.82
CA LEU A 138 -9.18 -15.47 -11.10
C LEU A 138 -8.84 -16.26 -9.84
N ARG A 139 -8.49 -15.59 -8.73
CA ARG A 139 -8.19 -16.27 -7.47
C ARG A 139 -9.38 -17.08 -6.94
N ALA A 140 -10.61 -16.57 -7.07
CA ALA A 140 -11.81 -17.30 -6.68
C ALA A 140 -11.99 -18.56 -7.53
N THR A 141 -11.83 -18.46 -8.85
CA THR A 141 -11.95 -19.62 -9.76
C THR A 141 -10.85 -20.66 -9.53
N GLU A 142 -9.63 -20.23 -9.21
CA GLU A 142 -8.52 -21.13 -8.88
C GLU A 142 -8.78 -21.88 -7.56
N ALA A 143 -9.34 -21.18 -6.56
CA ALA A 143 -9.72 -21.80 -5.28
C ALA A 143 -10.85 -22.84 -5.47
N GLU A 144 -11.91 -22.49 -6.20
CA GLU A 144 -13.00 -23.43 -6.52
C GLU A 144 -12.49 -24.65 -7.30
N LYS A 145 -11.62 -24.44 -8.29
CA LYS A 145 -11.01 -25.53 -9.05
C LYS A 145 -10.20 -26.45 -8.15
N SER A 146 -9.35 -25.90 -7.27
CA SER A 146 -8.56 -26.70 -6.32
C SER A 146 -9.46 -27.50 -5.37
N GLU A 147 -10.58 -26.94 -4.93
CA GLU A 147 -11.53 -27.64 -4.09
C GLU A 147 -12.21 -28.80 -4.84
N LEU A 148 -12.66 -28.56 -6.07
CA LEU A 148 -13.26 -29.60 -6.91
C LEU A 148 -12.26 -30.73 -7.24
N GLU A 149 -11.01 -30.40 -7.52
CA GLU A 149 -9.94 -31.39 -7.74
C GLU A 149 -9.73 -32.26 -6.49
N SER A 150 -9.73 -31.66 -5.29
CA SER A 150 -9.62 -32.42 -4.04
C SER A 150 -10.83 -33.34 -3.80
N ARG A 151 -12.05 -32.87 -4.09
CA ARG A 151 -13.28 -33.65 -3.97
C ARG A 151 -13.32 -34.79 -4.98
N ALA A 152 -12.88 -34.55 -6.21
CA ALA A 152 -12.81 -35.56 -7.26
C ALA A 152 -11.79 -36.66 -6.91
N ALA A 153 -10.62 -36.29 -6.36
CA ALA A 153 -9.63 -37.25 -5.89
C ALA A 153 -10.17 -38.14 -4.75
N ALA A 154 -10.88 -37.55 -3.77
CA ALA A 154 -11.50 -38.30 -2.68
C ALA A 154 -12.57 -39.29 -3.18
N LEU A 155 -13.44 -38.86 -4.10
CA LEU A 155 -14.45 -39.73 -4.71
C LEU A 155 -13.82 -40.87 -5.54
N GLN A 156 -12.73 -40.60 -6.26
CA GLN A 156 -12.01 -41.64 -7.00
C GLN A 156 -11.43 -42.71 -6.06
N GLU A 157 -10.90 -42.30 -4.90
CA GLU A 157 -10.40 -43.22 -3.88
C GLU A 157 -11.52 -44.08 -3.28
N GLU A 158 -12.67 -43.46 -2.97
CA GLU A 158 -13.86 -44.16 -2.45
C GLU A 158 -14.42 -45.17 -3.46
N MET A 159 -14.53 -44.79 -4.74
CA MET A 159 -14.94 -45.71 -5.81
C MET A 159 -13.95 -46.87 -5.99
N ALA A 160 -12.65 -46.61 -5.89
CA ALA A 160 -11.63 -47.65 -5.98
C ALA A 160 -11.72 -48.63 -4.79
N ALA A 161 -11.96 -48.13 -3.58
CA ALA A 161 -12.19 -48.95 -2.38
C ALA A 161 -13.46 -49.81 -2.52
N THR A 162 -14.56 -49.21 -2.96
CA THR A 162 -15.84 -49.89 -3.16
C THR A 162 -15.73 -50.99 -4.22
N ARG A 163 -15.03 -50.71 -5.32
CA ARG A 163 -14.78 -51.69 -6.38
C ARG A 163 -13.95 -52.88 -5.88
N ARG A 164 -12.90 -52.64 -5.07
CA ARG A 164 -12.12 -53.72 -4.44
C ARG A 164 -12.97 -54.61 -3.54
N GLN A 165 -13.82 -54.00 -2.69
CA GLN A 165 -14.73 -54.75 -1.82
C GLN A 165 -15.75 -55.59 -2.63
N ALA A 166 -16.27 -55.04 -3.74
CA ALA A 166 -17.17 -55.78 -4.61
C ALA A 166 -16.48 -56.98 -5.26
N ASP A 167 -15.25 -56.81 -5.76
CA ASP A 167 -14.45 -57.89 -6.36
C ASP A 167 -14.14 -58.99 -5.32
N GLU A 168 -13.78 -58.62 -4.09
CA GLU A 168 -13.56 -59.55 -2.97
C GLU A 168 -14.82 -60.33 -2.60
N MET A 169 -15.97 -59.64 -2.51
CA MET A 169 -17.26 -60.25 -2.18
C MET A 169 -17.74 -61.19 -3.29
N GLN A 170 -17.49 -60.86 -4.55
CA GLN A 170 -17.76 -61.76 -5.67
C GLN A 170 -16.90 -63.02 -5.63
N ALA A 171 -15.60 -62.88 -5.33
CA ALA A 171 -14.69 -64.02 -5.19
C ALA A 171 -15.10 -64.95 -4.05
N LEU A 172 -15.55 -64.40 -2.92
CA LEU A 172 -16.01 -65.18 -1.77
C LEU A 172 -17.33 -65.91 -2.06
N ASN A 173 -18.28 -65.26 -2.74
CA ASN A 173 -19.53 -65.88 -3.18
C ASN A 173 -19.31 -67.04 -4.19
N LEU A 174 -18.31 -66.93 -5.05
CA LEU A 174 -17.93 -68.01 -5.97
C LEU A 174 -17.42 -69.23 -5.22
N ARG A 175 -16.60 -69.03 -4.18
CA ARG A 175 -16.08 -70.12 -3.32
C ARG A 175 -17.13 -70.81 -2.47
N LEU A 176 -18.22 -70.12 -2.11
CA LEU A 176 -19.32 -70.70 -1.33
C LEU A 176 -20.34 -71.48 -2.17
N LYS A 177 -20.25 -71.42 -3.50
CA LYS A 177 -21.14 -72.13 -4.44
C LYS A 177 -20.59 -73.47 -4.94
N GLU A 178 -19.36 -73.82 -4.57
CA GLU A 178 -18.75 -75.15 -4.76
C GLU A 178 -18.95 -76.02 -3.51
#